data_AF-A0A6J1PE99-F1
#
_entry.id   AF-A0A6J1PE99-F1
#
_cell.length_a   1.000
_cell.length_b   1.000
_cell.length_c   1.000
_cell.angle_alpha   90.00
_cell.angle_beta   90.00
_cell.angle_gamma   90.00
#
_symmetry.space_group_name_H-M   'P 1'
#
loop_
_entity.id
_entity.type
_entity.pdbx_description
1 polymer ?
#
loop_
_entity_poly.entity_id
_entity_poly.type
_entity_poly.pdbx_seq_one_letter_code
_entity_poly.pdbx_strand_id
1 'polypeptide(L)'
;MWRLNGYDLFMKSHTVIRLAVHLPNRQMVYFRAGNEEQAAQRELNQNTTLTAWLKLNQSDENAVQFFYIDIPYHYVYHKKETKWKPRKKGGDKIISRLYTVSIKDIESLYLRLLLLHVTGAKCFKDLKTVNGVVYETFKDAAIAKNLVETDDLWGKTLEEAIESKMPVQLRELFSYICIFGTQIDVLAIWNKYKDFLIEDFVHKNVVNPENMALNHIQEILINNGSSCENFQLPNPTPVNIYITEYNVDEERIRGDYLLSTLNAEQKHVYDIVMRAIENQNKLHRLFFIDGFAGSGKTYLFNTFLSVIRGRNEIVLPCASTGIAATLLKGGRTYHSLFKLSIPIDDSVKSNIRGNSQAARELIIAKLIIWDEVSMTVGHALTAVDKLLRDLMKNPRPFGGKVILFAGDFRQNLPVVPHAQKAAIIESTVKYSSVWRNVTQVKLKQNMRTGEEKEFAN
;
A
#
# COMPACT_ATOMS: atom_id res chain seq x y z
N MET A 1 -34.39 12.88 -1.05
CA MET A 1 -34.98 14.14 -0.55
C MET A 1 -34.47 15.38 -1.30
N TRP A 2 -33.17 15.59 -1.47
CA TRP A 2 -32.61 16.79 -2.14
C TRP A 2 -33.03 17.01 -3.62
N ARG A 3 -33.02 15.97 -4.45
CA ARG A 3 -33.49 16.05 -5.86
C ARG A 3 -35.01 16.20 -6.01
N LEU A 4 -35.77 15.76 -5.01
CA LEU A 4 -37.25 15.78 -5.05
C LEU A 4 -37.81 17.17 -4.74
N ASN A 5 -37.03 18.02 -4.06
CA ASN A 5 -37.47 19.35 -3.62
C ASN A 5 -36.88 20.51 -4.47
N GLY A 6 -36.22 20.21 -5.59
CA GLY A 6 -35.74 21.25 -6.53
C GLY A 6 -34.60 22.15 -6.01
N TYR A 7 -33.90 21.78 -4.95
CA TYR A 7 -32.77 22.55 -4.43
C TYR A 7 -31.54 22.41 -5.35
N ASP A 8 -30.89 23.55 -5.64
CA ASP A 8 -29.63 23.57 -6.38
C ASP A 8 -28.56 22.78 -5.64
N LEU A 9 -28.12 21.66 -6.22
CA LEU A 9 -27.15 20.74 -5.62
C LEU A 9 -25.73 21.33 -5.57
N PHE A 10 -25.41 22.29 -6.45
CA PHE A 10 -24.10 22.94 -6.54
C PHE A 10 -24.22 24.35 -7.14
N MET A 11 -23.83 25.39 -6.39
CA MET A 11 -23.54 26.70 -6.98
C MET A 11 -22.08 26.74 -7.42
N LYS A 12 -21.82 26.96 -8.72
CA LYS A 12 -20.47 27.23 -9.24
C LYS A 12 -20.26 28.73 -9.30
N SER A 13 -19.54 29.28 -8.32
CA SER A 13 -19.22 30.71 -8.27
C SER A 13 -18.15 31.13 -9.29
N HIS A 14 -17.28 30.20 -9.72
CA HIS A 14 -16.12 30.49 -10.57
C HIS A 14 -15.99 29.53 -11.76
N THR A 15 -15.40 30.01 -12.85
CA THR A 15 -15.04 29.22 -14.04
C THR A 15 -13.55 28.87 -13.99
N VAL A 16 -13.22 27.58 -14.02
CA VAL A 16 -11.84 27.11 -14.07
C VAL A 16 -11.34 27.04 -15.51
N ILE A 17 -10.27 27.76 -15.83
CA ILE A 17 -9.62 27.75 -17.15
C ILE A 17 -8.30 27.00 -17.06
N ARG A 18 -8.16 25.92 -17.82
CA ARG A 18 -6.93 25.12 -17.89
C ARG A 18 -6.04 25.58 -19.03
N LEU A 19 -4.80 25.90 -18.70
CA LEU A 19 -3.78 26.42 -19.61
C LEU A 19 -2.79 25.31 -20.00
N ALA A 20 -2.56 25.17 -21.30
CA ALA A 20 -1.61 24.24 -21.91
C ALA A 20 -0.18 24.45 -21.42
N VAL A 21 0.55 23.35 -21.24
CA VAL A 21 1.99 23.32 -20.97
C VAL A 21 2.60 22.24 -21.85
N HIS A 22 3.54 22.61 -22.70
CA HIS A 22 4.25 21.68 -23.58
C HIS A 22 5.53 22.33 -24.11
N LEU A 23 6.53 21.51 -24.43
CA LEU A 23 7.74 21.94 -25.11
C LEU A 23 7.45 22.38 -26.57
N PRO A 24 8.39 23.08 -27.24
CA PRO A 24 8.26 23.43 -28.65
C PRO A 24 7.92 22.20 -29.50
N ASN A 25 6.88 22.30 -30.32
CA ASN A 25 6.38 21.24 -31.21
C ASN A 25 5.95 19.93 -30.51
N ARG A 26 5.71 19.95 -29.19
CA ARG A 26 5.22 18.79 -28.40
C ARG A 26 3.80 19.00 -27.86
N GLN A 27 2.97 19.78 -28.55
CA GLN A 27 1.56 19.94 -28.20
C GLN A 27 0.80 18.62 -28.27
N MET A 28 -0.14 18.43 -27.34
CA MET A 28 -0.98 17.24 -27.31
C MET A 28 -2.08 17.34 -28.37
N VAL A 29 -2.19 16.31 -29.22
CA VAL A 29 -3.18 16.22 -30.30
C VAL A 29 -4.16 15.09 -29.99
N TYR A 30 -5.46 15.38 -30.06
CA TYR A 30 -6.51 14.37 -29.92
C TYR A 30 -6.98 13.93 -31.31
N PHE A 31 -6.97 12.63 -31.55
CA PHE A 31 -7.42 12.04 -32.81
C PHE A 31 -8.25 10.78 -32.56
N ARG A 32 -9.03 10.39 -33.57
CA ARG A 32 -9.62 9.04 -33.63
C ARG A 32 -8.61 8.14 -34.35
N ALA A 33 -8.42 6.92 -33.86
CA ALA A 33 -7.50 5.96 -34.46
C ALA A 33 -7.75 5.84 -35.98
N GLY A 34 -6.68 5.93 -36.77
CA GLY A 34 -6.70 5.95 -38.24
C GLY A 34 -6.71 7.34 -38.89
N ASN A 35 -6.77 8.43 -38.11
CA ASN A 35 -6.69 9.82 -38.60
C ASN A 35 -5.52 10.61 -37.99
N GLU A 36 -4.46 9.92 -37.57
CA GLU A 36 -3.29 10.48 -36.88
C GLU A 36 -2.66 11.64 -37.67
N GLU A 37 -2.31 11.41 -38.94
CA GLU A 37 -1.63 12.39 -39.78
C GLU A 37 -2.50 13.61 -40.06
N GLN A 38 -3.79 13.41 -40.35
CA GLN A 38 -4.72 14.50 -40.60
C GLN A 38 -4.92 15.36 -39.35
N ALA A 39 -4.98 14.75 -38.16
CA ALA A 39 -5.08 15.48 -36.91
C ALA A 39 -3.80 16.27 -36.62
N ALA A 40 -2.62 15.68 -36.85
CA ALA A 40 -1.34 16.37 -36.72
C ALA A 40 -1.24 17.57 -37.68
N GLN A 41 -1.63 17.42 -38.95
CA GLN A 41 -1.63 18.49 -39.94
C GLN A 41 -2.60 19.63 -39.59
N ARG A 42 -3.80 19.31 -39.09
CA ARG A 42 -4.74 20.34 -38.62
C ARG A 42 -4.16 21.16 -37.47
N GLU A 43 -3.46 20.50 -36.56
CA GLU A 43 -2.95 21.14 -35.34
C GLU A 43 -1.67 21.94 -35.55
N LEU A 44 -0.96 21.74 -36.66
CA LEU A 44 0.13 22.64 -37.08
C LEU A 44 -0.35 24.08 -37.30
N ASN A 45 -1.63 24.27 -37.67
CA ASN A 45 -2.21 25.58 -37.94
C ASN A 45 -2.99 26.16 -36.75
N GLN A 46 -3.11 25.41 -35.64
CA GLN A 46 -3.82 25.85 -34.44
C GLN A 46 -2.86 26.28 -33.34
N ASN A 47 -3.19 27.36 -32.65
CA ASN A 47 -2.41 27.78 -31.48
C ASN A 47 -3.04 27.21 -30.20
N THR A 48 -2.24 26.58 -29.34
CA THR A 48 -2.67 26.26 -27.98
C THR A 48 -2.85 27.55 -27.18
N THR A 49 -3.41 27.46 -25.97
CA THR A 49 -3.46 28.63 -25.07
C THR A 49 -2.07 29.22 -24.81
N LEU A 50 -1.01 28.39 -24.85
CA LEU A 50 0.38 28.81 -24.61
C LEU A 50 0.97 29.51 -25.83
N THR A 51 0.90 28.88 -27.02
CA THR A 51 1.44 29.51 -28.23
C THR A 51 0.65 30.75 -28.64
N ALA A 52 -0.66 30.78 -28.35
CA ALA A 52 -1.48 31.98 -28.52
C ALA A 52 -1.09 33.10 -27.56
N TRP A 53 -0.64 32.81 -26.34
CA TRP A 53 -0.16 33.82 -25.40
C TRP A 53 1.18 34.40 -25.84
N LEU A 54 2.11 33.57 -26.30
CA LEU A 54 3.38 34.02 -26.88
C LEU A 54 3.13 34.97 -28.07
N LYS A 55 2.18 34.63 -28.95
CA LYS A 55 1.75 35.50 -30.06
C LYS A 55 1.05 36.77 -29.57
N LEU A 56 0.21 36.68 -28.53
CA LEU A 56 -0.47 37.86 -27.95
C LEU A 56 0.56 38.89 -27.48
N ASN A 57 1.60 38.46 -26.77
CA ASN A 57 2.68 39.32 -26.28
C ASN A 57 3.51 39.98 -27.40
N GLN A 58 3.43 39.49 -28.65
CA GLN A 58 4.04 40.15 -29.80
C GLN A 58 3.19 41.32 -30.32
N SER A 59 1.88 41.26 -30.12
CA SER A 59 0.91 42.17 -30.75
C SER A 59 0.20 43.13 -29.79
N ASP A 60 0.15 42.82 -28.49
CA ASP A 60 -0.58 43.58 -27.48
C ASP A 60 0.36 43.93 -26.32
N GLU A 61 0.71 45.22 -26.22
CA GLU A 61 1.62 45.74 -25.18
C GLU A 61 1.06 45.54 -23.77
N ASN A 62 -0.27 45.57 -23.61
CA ASN A 62 -0.91 45.39 -22.32
C ASN A 62 -0.84 43.93 -21.84
N ALA A 63 -0.70 42.96 -22.75
CA ALA A 63 -0.57 41.55 -22.38
C ALA A 63 0.80 41.22 -21.76
N VAL A 64 1.84 41.99 -22.14
CA VAL A 64 3.24 41.75 -21.76
C VAL A 64 3.46 41.82 -20.24
N GLN A 65 2.64 42.59 -19.52
CA GLN A 65 2.77 42.74 -18.07
C GLN A 65 2.23 41.56 -17.25
N PHE A 66 1.42 40.67 -17.85
CA PHE A 66 0.75 39.59 -17.13
C PHE A 66 1.53 38.27 -17.21
N PHE A 67 1.56 37.54 -16.10
CA PHE A 67 2.02 36.16 -16.10
C PHE A 67 1.07 35.30 -16.93
N TYR A 68 1.58 34.19 -17.49
CA TYR A 68 0.75 33.30 -18.30
C TYR A 68 -0.49 32.79 -17.54
N ILE A 69 -0.32 32.49 -16.24
CA ILE A 69 -1.40 32.07 -15.35
C ILE A 69 -2.48 33.17 -15.18
N ASP A 70 -2.15 34.44 -15.35
CA ASP A 70 -3.07 35.55 -15.09
C ASP A 70 -3.82 36.03 -16.34
N ILE A 71 -3.37 35.62 -17.53
CA ILE A 71 -4.02 35.98 -18.79
C ILE A 71 -5.53 35.73 -18.81
N PRO A 72 -6.07 34.61 -18.27
CA PRO A 72 -7.51 34.36 -18.27
C PRO A 72 -8.36 35.39 -17.49
N TYR A 73 -7.77 36.13 -16.56
CA TYR A 73 -8.45 37.22 -15.84
C TYR A 73 -8.68 38.44 -16.73
N HIS A 74 -7.80 38.67 -17.71
CA HIS A 74 -7.79 39.85 -18.58
C HIS A 74 -8.19 39.55 -20.02
N TYR A 75 -8.08 38.30 -20.46
CA TYR A 75 -8.34 37.86 -21.84
C TYR A 75 -9.21 36.58 -21.87
N VAL A 76 -9.93 36.41 -22.96
CA VAL A 76 -10.73 35.22 -23.29
C VAL A 76 -10.09 34.50 -24.46
N TYR A 77 -9.87 33.19 -24.32
CA TYR A 77 -9.34 32.37 -25.41
C TYR A 77 -10.47 31.95 -26.36
N HIS A 78 -10.42 32.44 -27.60
CA HIS A 78 -11.36 32.11 -28.66
C HIS A 78 -10.92 30.83 -29.36
N LYS A 79 -11.51 29.68 -28.99
CA LYS A 79 -11.14 28.35 -29.53
C LYS A 79 -11.16 28.26 -31.07
N LYS A 80 -12.18 28.84 -31.72
CA LYS A 80 -12.29 28.79 -33.20
C LYS A 80 -11.19 29.59 -33.92
N GLU A 81 -10.78 30.71 -33.34
CA GLU A 81 -9.75 31.59 -33.90
C GLU A 81 -8.35 31.25 -33.34
N THR A 82 -8.28 30.36 -32.34
CA THR A 82 -7.07 30.00 -31.59
C THR A 82 -6.29 31.21 -31.06
N LYS A 83 -6.98 32.23 -30.56
CA LYS A 83 -6.35 33.47 -30.09
C LYS A 83 -7.00 34.05 -28.84
N TRP A 84 -6.22 34.82 -28.10
CA TRP A 84 -6.70 35.58 -26.95
C TRP A 84 -7.31 36.91 -27.41
N LYS A 85 -8.44 37.31 -26.81
CA LYS A 85 -9.06 38.64 -27.01
C LYS A 85 -9.32 39.29 -25.65
N PRO A 86 -9.30 40.63 -25.54
CA PRO A 86 -9.58 41.33 -24.28
C PRO A 86 -10.92 40.90 -23.66
N ARG A 87 -10.90 40.58 -22.38
CA ARG A 87 -12.08 40.20 -21.60
C ARG A 87 -12.87 41.45 -21.23
N LYS A 88 -14.17 41.46 -21.52
CA LYS A 88 -15.05 42.59 -21.19
C LYS A 88 -15.68 42.51 -19.79
N LYS A 89 -15.93 41.31 -19.25
CA LYS A 89 -16.62 41.09 -17.95
C LYS A 89 -16.20 39.76 -17.29
N GLY A 90 -16.40 39.66 -15.97
CA GLY A 90 -16.34 38.41 -15.21
C GLY A 90 -14.94 37.85 -14.99
N GLY A 91 -13.91 38.71 -14.95
CA GLY A 91 -12.54 38.30 -14.63
C GLY A 91 -12.37 37.87 -13.17
N ASP A 92 -13.08 38.54 -12.27
CA ASP A 92 -13.18 38.24 -10.83
C ASP A 92 -13.68 36.82 -10.51
N LYS A 93 -14.41 36.19 -11.44
CA LYS A 93 -14.97 34.83 -11.30
C LYS A 93 -14.18 33.77 -12.07
N ILE A 94 -12.93 34.04 -12.42
CA ILE A 94 -12.05 33.07 -13.10
C ILE A 94 -11.11 32.43 -12.09
N ILE A 95 -10.78 31.17 -12.32
CA ILE A 95 -9.64 30.51 -11.66
C ILE A 95 -8.81 29.86 -12.77
N SER A 96 -7.60 30.33 -12.98
CA SER A 96 -6.67 29.74 -13.94
C SER A 96 -5.89 28.58 -13.31
N ARG A 97 -5.54 27.56 -14.11
CA ARG A 97 -4.67 26.45 -13.71
C ARG A 97 -3.84 25.98 -14.88
N LEU A 98 -2.54 25.78 -14.70
CA LEU A 98 -1.71 25.05 -15.69
C LEU A 98 -1.98 23.55 -15.58
N TYR A 99 -1.91 22.83 -16.70
CA TYR A 99 -1.92 21.35 -16.67
C TYR A 99 -0.80 20.81 -15.76
N THR A 100 -1.08 19.70 -15.10
CA THR A 100 -0.10 18.96 -14.30
C THR A 100 0.93 18.33 -15.22
N VAL A 101 2.21 18.48 -14.90
CA VAL A 101 3.32 17.86 -15.60
C VAL A 101 3.93 16.78 -14.69
N SER A 102 4.29 15.64 -15.28
CA SER A 102 4.97 14.56 -14.55
C SER A 102 6.35 15.02 -14.09
N ILE A 103 6.75 14.65 -12.87
CA ILE A 103 8.11 14.92 -12.35
C ILE A 103 9.19 14.24 -13.21
N LYS A 104 8.84 13.17 -13.94
CA LYS A 104 9.75 12.49 -14.87
C LYS A 104 10.03 13.29 -16.15
N ASP A 105 9.17 14.25 -16.52
CA ASP A 105 9.39 15.13 -17.67
C ASP A 105 10.01 16.46 -17.19
N ILE A 106 11.31 16.38 -16.91
CA ILE A 106 12.10 17.42 -16.25
C ILE A 106 11.98 18.77 -16.98
N GLU A 107 12.12 18.78 -18.31
CA GLU A 107 12.08 20.02 -19.09
C GLU A 107 10.70 20.66 -19.11
N SER A 108 9.63 19.87 -19.27
CA SER A 108 8.26 20.41 -19.19
C SER A 108 7.92 20.92 -17.79
N LEU A 109 8.50 20.32 -16.74
CA LEU A 109 8.31 20.74 -15.35
C LEU A 109 8.92 22.12 -15.11
N TYR A 110 10.17 22.34 -15.53
CA TYR A 110 10.81 23.66 -15.39
C TYR A 110 10.21 24.71 -16.32
N LEU A 111 9.75 24.33 -17.52
CA LEU A 111 8.93 25.21 -18.35
C LEU A 111 7.66 25.66 -17.61
N ARG A 112 6.95 24.73 -16.96
CA ARG A 112 5.75 25.05 -16.16
C ARG A 112 6.07 26.05 -15.06
N LEU A 113 7.21 25.89 -14.38
CA LEU A 113 7.66 26.82 -13.35
C LEU A 113 7.94 28.20 -13.93
N LEU A 114 8.70 28.28 -15.04
CA LEU A 114 8.99 29.54 -15.71
C LEU A 114 7.71 30.27 -16.17
N LEU A 115 6.71 29.55 -16.66
CA LEU A 115 5.42 30.14 -17.06
C LEU A 115 4.65 30.81 -15.92
N LEU A 116 4.95 30.46 -14.66
CA LEU A 116 4.38 31.12 -13.48
C LEU A 116 5.14 32.39 -13.09
N HIS A 117 6.37 32.58 -13.56
CA HIS A 117 7.31 33.59 -13.06
C HIS A 117 7.93 34.48 -14.15
N VAL A 118 7.58 34.25 -15.43
CA VAL A 118 8.04 35.05 -16.56
C VAL A 118 6.85 35.74 -17.21
N THR A 119 6.89 37.06 -17.26
CA THR A 119 5.95 37.90 -18.01
C THR A 119 6.54 38.23 -19.39
N GLY A 120 5.68 38.61 -20.33
CA GLY A 120 6.11 39.22 -21.60
C GLY A 120 6.86 38.33 -22.59
N ALA A 121 6.97 37.02 -22.36
CA ALA A 121 7.64 36.12 -23.30
C ALA A 121 6.92 36.12 -24.65
N LYS A 122 7.65 36.41 -25.74
CA LYS A 122 7.14 36.44 -27.12
C LYS A 122 7.41 35.14 -27.86
N CYS A 123 8.37 34.35 -27.39
CA CYS A 123 8.67 33.01 -27.88
C CYS A 123 9.24 32.11 -26.78
N PHE A 124 9.41 30.82 -27.06
CA PHE A 124 10.02 29.87 -26.10
C PHE A 124 11.46 30.23 -25.74
N LYS A 125 12.20 30.90 -26.64
CA LYS A 125 13.56 31.38 -26.34
C LYS A 125 13.56 32.41 -25.22
N ASP A 126 12.56 33.30 -25.19
CA ASP A 126 12.45 34.32 -24.14
C ASP A 126 12.22 33.70 -22.75
N LEU A 127 11.49 32.58 -22.68
CA LEU A 127 11.32 31.82 -21.43
C LEU A 127 12.65 31.23 -20.92
N LYS A 128 13.62 31.01 -21.82
CA LYS A 128 14.98 30.56 -21.47
C LYS A 128 15.97 31.71 -21.27
N THR A 129 15.53 32.95 -21.39
CA THR A 129 16.39 34.12 -21.25
C THR A 129 16.28 34.69 -19.84
N VAL A 130 17.40 34.73 -19.11
CA VAL A 130 17.48 35.35 -17.78
C VAL A 130 18.60 36.37 -17.79
N ASN A 131 18.31 37.62 -17.40
CA ASN A 131 19.27 38.73 -17.38
C ASN A 131 20.04 38.92 -18.70
N GLY A 132 19.37 38.71 -19.84
CA GLY A 132 19.95 38.83 -21.18
C GLY A 132 20.73 37.60 -21.68
N VAL A 133 20.94 36.57 -20.85
CA VAL A 133 21.61 35.32 -21.21
C VAL A 133 20.58 34.26 -21.59
N VAL A 134 20.76 33.63 -22.75
CA VAL A 134 19.89 32.54 -23.23
C VAL A 134 20.48 31.21 -22.79
N TYR A 135 19.73 30.45 -21.98
CA TYR A 135 20.14 29.14 -21.51
C TYR A 135 19.72 28.02 -22.48
N GLU A 136 20.45 26.90 -22.45
CA GLU A 136 20.17 25.74 -23.31
C GLU A 136 18.85 25.07 -22.93
N THR A 137 18.65 24.83 -21.64
CA THR A 137 17.47 24.14 -21.10
C THR A 137 16.53 25.07 -20.32
N PHE A 138 15.28 24.68 -20.16
CA PHE A 138 14.36 25.41 -19.27
C PHE A 138 14.77 25.27 -17.80
N LYS A 139 15.40 24.15 -17.46
CA LYS A 139 15.97 23.92 -16.13
C LYS A 139 17.01 24.97 -15.77
N ASP A 140 18.02 25.16 -16.61
CA ASP A 140 19.12 26.07 -16.31
C ASP A 140 18.63 27.52 -16.21
N ALA A 141 17.65 27.90 -17.04
CA ALA A 141 16.97 29.18 -16.92
C ALA A 141 16.21 29.32 -15.58
N ALA A 142 15.51 28.28 -15.12
CA ALA A 142 14.81 28.32 -13.84
C ALA A 142 15.78 28.44 -12.65
N ILE A 143 16.90 27.73 -12.69
CA ILE A 143 17.98 27.82 -11.69
C ILE A 143 18.59 29.22 -11.70
N ALA A 144 18.96 29.75 -12.87
CA ALA A 144 19.53 31.10 -13.00
C ALA A 144 18.58 32.21 -12.53
N LYS A 145 17.27 31.96 -12.58
CA LYS A 145 16.23 32.87 -12.07
C LYS A 145 15.96 32.69 -10.56
N ASN A 146 16.74 31.85 -9.88
CA ASN A 146 16.61 31.51 -8.47
C ASN A 146 15.21 30.96 -8.11
N LEU A 147 14.56 30.25 -9.04
CA LEU A 147 13.26 29.62 -8.80
C LEU A 147 13.38 28.21 -8.20
N VAL A 148 14.61 27.69 -8.13
CA VAL A 148 14.94 26.33 -7.71
C VAL A 148 16.11 26.45 -6.74
N GLU A 149 15.94 26.02 -5.49
CA GLU A 149 17.07 25.85 -4.57
C GLU A 149 17.95 24.70 -5.07
N THR A 150 19.24 24.95 -5.21
CA THR A 150 20.24 23.92 -5.53
C THR A 150 20.43 22.95 -4.35
N ASP A 151 20.15 21.67 -4.62
CA ASP A 151 20.77 20.43 -4.13
C ASP A 151 20.91 20.14 -2.61
N ASP A 152 19.94 20.52 -1.76
CA ASP A 152 19.82 19.86 -0.43
C ASP A 152 18.37 19.64 0.03
N LEU A 153 17.42 19.53 -0.91
CA LEU A 153 16.03 19.26 -0.54
C LEU A 153 15.90 17.93 0.22
N TRP A 154 16.57 16.88 -0.27
CA TRP A 154 16.42 15.52 0.24
C TRP A 154 17.21 15.29 1.53
N GLY A 155 18.37 15.94 1.69
CA GLY A 155 19.11 15.95 2.94
C GLY A 155 18.32 16.65 4.04
N LYS A 156 17.82 17.87 3.78
CA LYS A 156 16.94 18.60 4.72
C LYS A 156 15.66 17.81 5.06
N THR A 157 15.06 17.15 4.08
CA THR A 157 13.87 16.30 4.30
C THR A 157 14.18 15.14 5.25
N LEU A 158 15.35 14.51 5.12
CA LEU A 158 15.77 13.45 6.02
C LEU A 158 16.13 13.99 7.40
N GLU A 159 16.79 15.15 7.49
CA GLU A 159 17.11 15.83 8.75
C GLU A 159 15.84 16.15 9.54
N GLU A 160 14.81 16.71 8.91
CA GLU A 160 13.51 16.97 9.56
C GLU A 160 12.82 15.67 9.98
N ALA A 161 12.90 14.62 9.16
CA ALA A 161 12.30 13.33 9.50
C ALA A 161 13.00 12.66 10.69
N ILE A 162 14.33 12.78 10.80
CA ILE A 162 15.12 12.18 11.89
C ILE A 162 14.66 12.71 13.26
N GLU A 163 14.22 13.97 13.35
CA GLU A 163 13.75 14.55 14.62
C GLU A 163 12.42 13.93 15.13
N SER A 164 11.64 13.26 14.26
CA SER A 164 10.26 12.87 14.59
C SER A 164 9.82 11.47 14.16
N LYS A 165 10.63 10.73 13.40
CA LYS A 165 10.25 9.43 12.80
C LYS A 165 11.09 8.28 13.32
N MET A 166 10.47 7.10 13.35
CA MET A 166 11.17 5.87 13.74
C MET A 166 12.05 5.34 12.58
N PRO A 167 13.15 4.60 12.86
CA PRO A 167 14.08 4.10 11.83
C PRO A 167 13.42 3.36 10.67
N VAL A 168 12.36 2.58 10.91
CA VAL A 168 11.60 1.91 9.84
C VAL A 168 10.96 2.89 8.86
N GLN A 169 10.41 4.00 9.35
CA GLN A 169 9.79 5.06 8.54
C GLN A 169 10.86 5.87 7.81
N LEU A 170 12.03 6.07 8.44
CA LEU A 170 13.18 6.70 7.78
C LEU A 170 13.68 5.85 6.60
N ARG A 171 13.74 4.52 6.75
CA ARG A 171 14.09 3.59 5.64
C ARG A 171 13.05 3.64 4.51
N GLU A 172 11.76 3.73 4.82
CA GLU A 172 10.71 3.92 3.82
C GLU A 172 10.87 5.24 3.06
N LEU A 173 11.05 6.35 3.79
CA LEU A 173 11.26 7.67 3.21
C LEU A 173 12.51 7.69 2.32
N PHE A 174 13.63 7.16 2.81
CA PHE A 174 14.87 7.03 2.03
C PHE A 174 14.65 6.22 0.74
N SER A 175 13.89 5.12 0.80
CA SER A 175 13.56 4.32 -0.39
C SER A 175 12.76 5.11 -1.41
N TYR A 176 11.80 5.92 -0.97
CA TYR A 176 11.05 6.81 -1.86
C TYR A 176 11.89 7.95 -2.43
N ILE A 177 12.83 8.49 -1.65
CA ILE A 177 13.82 9.45 -2.13
C ILE A 177 14.66 8.81 -3.24
N CYS A 178 15.09 7.55 -3.10
CA CYS A 178 15.78 6.84 -4.17
C CYS A 178 14.93 6.73 -5.45
N ILE A 179 13.64 6.40 -5.32
CA ILE A 179 12.75 6.14 -6.46
C ILE A 179 12.33 7.42 -7.19
N PHE A 180 12.00 8.47 -6.44
CA PHE A 180 11.36 9.69 -6.96
C PHE A 180 12.27 10.92 -6.95
N GLY A 181 13.40 10.82 -6.24
CA GLY A 181 14.39 11.86 -6.16
C GLY A 181 15.07 12.14 -7.49
N THR A 182 15.21 13.42 -7.82
CA THR A 182 15.91 13.87 -9.04
C THR A 182 17.32 14.33 -8.66
N GLN A 183 18.34 13.84 -9.40
CA GLN A 183 19.75 14.23 -9.25
C GLN A 183 20.33 14.02 -7.85
N ILE A 184 20.10 12.84 -7.28
CA ILE A 184 20.58 12.49 -5.94
C ILE A 184 21.81 11.59 -6.05
N ASP A 185 22.86 11.93 -5.30
CA ASP A 185 23.89 10.97 -4.92
C ASP A 185 23.38 10.10 -3.75
N VAL A 186 22.69 9.01 -4.10
CA VAL A 186 22.03 8.14 -3.11
C VAL A 186 23.04 7.50 -2.17
N LEU A 187 24.23 7.18 -2.66
CA LEU A 187 25.30 6.60 -1.85
C LEU A 187 25.83 7.61 -0.83
N ALA A 188 25.99 8.88 -1.23
CA ALA A 188 26.36 9.94 -0.30
C ALA A 188 25.31 10.15 0.80
N ILE A 189 24.01 10.18 0.45
CA ILE A 189 22.93 10.29 1.44
C ILE A 189 22.91 9.08 2.37
N TRP A 190 23.03 7.86 1.83
CA TRP A 190 23.12 6.65 2.65
C TRP A 190 24.26 6.74 3.66
N ASN A 191 25.47 7.07 3.21
CA ASN A 191 26.63 7.15 4.10
C ASN A 191 26.47 8.25 5.17
N LYS A 192 25.79 9.36 4.84
CA LYS A 192 25.53 10.45 5.80
C LYS A 192 24.51 10.07 6.88
N TYR A 193 23.44 9.34 6.53
CA TYR A 193 22.31 9.11 7.44
C TYR A 193 22.11 7.65 7.88
N LYS A 194 22.95 6.71 7.45
CA LYS A 194 22.78 5.27 7.74
C LYS A 194 22.64 4.94 9.23
N ASP A 195 23.33 5.67 10.11
CA ASP A 195 23.32 5.39 11.55
C ASP A 195 21.90 5.55 12.14
N PHE A 196 21.15 6.55 11.67
CA PHE A 196 19.74 6.74 12.02
C PHE A 196 18.83 5.68 11.38
N LEU A 197 19.19 5.23 10.17
CA LEU A 197 18.46 4.19 9.45
C LEU A 197 18.66 2.79 10.04
N ILE A 198 19.67 2.56 10.88
CA ILE A 198 19.97 1.25 11.49
C ILE A 198 19.74 1.20 13.00
N GLU A 199 19.39 2.32 13.64
CA GLU A 199 19.33 2.49 15.09
C GLU A 199 18.51 1.39 15.80
N ASP A 200 17.34 1.03 15.26
CA ASP A 200 16.46 0.00 15.84
C ASP A 200 17.07 -1.40 15.79
N PHE A 201 17.91 -1.69 14.80
CA PHE A 201 18.65 -2.95 14.71
C PHE A 201 19.87 -2.97 15.62
N VAL A 202 20.54 -1.82 15.79
CA VAL A 202 21.63 -1.66 16.75
C VAL A 202 21.13 -1.85 18.17
N HIS A 203 20.03 -1.20 18.56
CA HIS A 203 19.40 -1.37 19.87
C HIS A 203 18.96 -2.81 20.16
N LYS A 204 18.63 -3.59 19.12
CA LYS A 204 18.27 -5.01 19.22
C LYS A 204 19.47 -5.96 19.15
N ASN A 205 20.71 -5.44 19.14
CA ASN A 205 21.94 -6.22 19.01
C ASN A 205 21.94 -7.19 17.81
N VAL A 206 21.36 -6.76 16.68
CA VAL A 206 21.29 -7.59 15.47
C VAL A 206 22.67 -7.72 14.83
N VAL A 207 23.04 -8.93 14.41
CA VAL A 207 24.27 -9.18 13.65
C VAL A 207 24.15 -8.53 12.27
N ASN A 208 25.04 -7.58 11.97
CA ASN A 208 25.08 -6.77 10.75
C ASN A 208 23.81 -5.91 10.50
N PRO A 209 23.61 -4.84 11.30
CA PRO A 209 22.48 -3.90 11.18
C PRO A 209 22.34 -3.24 9.80
N GLU A 210 23.47 -2.93 9.14
CA GLU A 210 23.47 -2.31 7.82
C GLU A 210 22.86 -3.26 6.76
N ASN A 211 23.23 -4.53 6.78
CA ASN A 211 22.65 -5.54 5.88
C ASN A 211 21.13 -5.69 6.10
N MET A 212 20.66 -5.56 7.35
CA MET A 212 19.23 -5.60 7.67
C MET A 212 18.47 -4.39 7.11
N ALA A 213 19.01 -3.19 7.28
CA ALA A 213 18.42 -1.97 6.71
C ALA A 213 18.42 -2.01 5.17
N LEU A 214 19.50 -2.47 4.55
CA LEU A 214 19.60 -2.62 3.10
C LEU A 214 18.63 -3.66 2.56
N ASN A 215 18.40 -4.79 3.24
CA ASN A 215 17.37 -5.75 2.82
C ASN A 215 15.96 -5.12 2.87
N HIS A 216 15.66 -4.27 3.85
CA HIS A 216 14.36 -3.58 3.95
C HIS A 216 14.17 -2.57 2.82
N ILE A 217 15.22 -1.77 2.53
CA ILE A 217 15.23 -0.83 1.40
C ILE A 217 15.10 -1.59 0.07
N GLN A 218 15.87 -2.66 -0.12
CA GLN A 218 15.84 -3.51 -1.32
C GLN A 218 14.43 -4.04 -1.61
N GLU A 219 13.65 -4.41 -0.59
CA GLU A 219 12.26 -4.86 -0.77
C GLU A 219 11.37 -3.76 -1.36
N ILE A 220 11.46 -2.55 -0.81
CA ILE A 220 10.68 -1.40 -1.29
C ILE A 220 11.09 -1.03 -2.71
N LEU A 221 12.39 -1.05 -3.00
CA LEU A 221 12.92 -0.78 -4.35
C LEU A 221 12.44 -1.82 -5.37
N ILE A 222 12.50 -3.12 -5.05
CA ILE A 222 12.02 -4.20 -5.93
C ILE A 222 10.53 -4.03 -6.22
N ASN A 223 9.73 -3.70 -5.21
CA ASN A 223 8.29 -3.47 -5.37
C ASN A 223 7.98 -2.27 -6.30
N ASN A 224 8.94 -1.36 -6.47
CA ASN A 224 8.86 -0.22 -7.38
C ASN A 224 9.67 -0.42 -8.68
N GLY A 225 10.11 -1.64 -8.97
CA GLY A 225 10.81 -1.98 -10.22
C GLY A 225 12.30 -1.56 -10.26
N SER A 226 12.94 -1.39 -9.10
CA SER A 226 14.36 -1.05 -8.98
C SER A 226 15.11 -2.00 -8.01
N SER A 227 16.35 -1.68 -7.64
CA SER A 227 17.20 -2.45 -6.72
C SER A 227 18.23 -1.55 -6.02
N CYS A 228 18.87 -2.02 -4.95
CA CYS A 228 20.00 -1.29 -4.34
C CYS A 228 21.14 -1.07 -5.34
N GLU A 229 21.43 -2.06 -6.18
CA GLU A 229 22.43 -1.99 -7.25
C GLU A 229 22.20 -0.81 -8.20
N ASN A 230 20.94 -0.55 -8.60
CA ASN A 230 20.60 0.57 -9.49
C ASN A 230 20.98 1.94 -8.91
N PHE A 231 21.15 2.03 -7.58
CA PHE A 231 21.52 3.25 -6.86
C PHE A 231 22.92 3.18 -6.24
N GLN A 232 23.76 2.21 -6.65
CA GLN A 232 25.12 2.02 -6.15
C GLN A 232 25.21 1.75 -4.63
N LEU A 233 24.10 1.31 -4.02
CA LEU A 233 24.10 0.86 -2.63
C LEU A 233 24.68 -0.55 -2.53
N PRO A 234 25.25 -0.94 -1.37
CA PRO A 234 25.73 -2.30 -1.17
C PRO A 234 24.59 -3.31 -1.37
N ASN A 235 24.83 -4.34 -2.17
CA ASN A 235 23.85 -5.40 -2.38
C ASN A 235 23.69 -6.19 -1.08
N PRO A 236 22.48 -6.22 -0.48
CA PRO A 236 22.28 -6.93 0.76
C PRO A 236 22.41 -8.44 0.53
N THR A 237 23.10 -9.11 1.44
CA THR A 237 23.01 -10.56 1.57
C THR A 237 21.56 -10.87 1.97
N PRO A 238 20.81 -11.69 1.20
CA PRO A 238 19.41 -11.97 1.50
C PRO A 238 19.28 -12.55 2.91
N VAL A 239 18.71 -11.77 3.81
CA VAL A 239 18.30 -12.24 5.13
C VAL A 239 16.78 -12.27 5.10
N ASN A 240 16.19 -13.36 5.60
CA ASN A 240 14.77 -13.37 5.90
C ASN A 240 14.52 -12.34 7.00
N ILE A 241 14.20 -11.10 6.60
CA ILE A 241 13.73 -10.08 7.53
C ILE A 241 12.32 -10.49 7.96
N TYR A 242 12.24 -11.38 8.95
CA TYR A 242 11.11 -11.32 9.85
C TYR A 242 11.52 -10.28 10.88
N ILE A 243 11.01 -9.05 10.77
CA ILE A 243 10.93 -8.20 11.96
C ILE A 243 9.96 -8.96 12.87
N THR A 244 10.48 -9.90 13.66
CA THR A 244 9.68 -10.53 14.69
C THR A 244 9.37 -9.41 15.68
N GLU A 245 8.10 -9.04 15.79
CA GLU A 245 7.58 -8.12 16.83
C GLU A 245 7.77 -8.69 18.26
N TYR A 246 8.55 -9.74 18.42
CA TYR A 246 8.69 -10.55 19.62
C TYR A 246 10.14 -11.02 19.78
N ASN A 247 10.59 -11.01 21.04
CA ASN A 247 11.88 -11.55 21.46
C ASN A 247 11.78 -13.08 21.59
N VAL A 248 12.66 -13.80 20.90
CA VAL A 248 12.64 -15.27 20.83
C VAL A 248 12.87 -15.92 22.19
N ASP A 249 13.76 -15.38 23.01
CA ASP A 249 14.08 -15.94 24.33
C ASP A 249 12.94 -15.70 25.33
N GLU A 250 12.31 -14.52 25.29
CA GLU A 250 11.11 -14.25 26.08
C GLU A 250 9.95 -15.18 25.70
N GLU A 251 9.71 -15.40 24.40
CA GLU A 251 8.68 -16.32 23.93
C GLU A 251 8.99 -17.77 24.31
N ARG A 252 10.27 -18.17 24.34
CA ARG A 252 10.68 -19.51 24.80
C ARG A 252 10.32 -19.72 26.28
N ILE A 253 10.74 -18.80 27.16
CA ILE A 253 10.46 -18.88 28.61
C ILE A 253 8.94 -18.88 28.85
N ARG A 254 8.21 -17.98 28.17
CA ARG A 254 6.76 -17.91 28.26
C ARG A 254 6.09 -19.20 27.75
N GLY A 255 6.58 -19.74 26.65
CA GLY A 255 6.09 -20.97 26.04
C GLY A 255 6.20 -22.17 26.98
N ASP A 256 7.35 -22.34 27.64
CA ASP A 256 7.58 -23.43 28.59
C ASP A 256 6.62 -23.34 29.78
N TYR A 257 6.43 -22.14 30.33
CA TYR A 257 5.46 -21.91 31.41
C TYR A 257 4.03 -22.24 30.99
N LEU A 258 3.56 -21.69 29.88
CA LEU A 258 2.19 -21.91 29.38
C LEU A 258 1.94 -23.38 29.01
N LEU A 259 2.97 -24.08 28.53
CA LEU A 259 2.88 -25.49 28.18
C LEU A 259 2.75 -26.37 29.43
N SER A 260 3.46 -26.03 30.52
CA SER A 260 3.44 -26.77 31.78
C SER A 260 2.09 -26.71 32.51
N THR A 261 1.27 -25.70 32.19
CA THR A 261 0.02 -25.36 32.88
C THR A 261 -1.24 -25.71 32.07
N LEU A 262 -1.10 -26.31 30.89
CA LEU A 262 -2.23 -26.81 30.11
C LEU A 262 -3.00 -27.90 30.87
N ASN A 263 -4.32 -27.85 30.81
CA ASN A 263 -5.15 -28.98 31.27
C ASN A 263 -5.05 -30.17 30.30
N ALA A 264 -5.57 -31.34 30.69
CA ALA A 264 -5.45 -32.57 29.89
C ALA A 264 -6.06 -32.45 28.49
N GLU A 265 -7.21 -31.76 28.34
CA GLU A 265 -7.89 -31.59 27.04
C GLU A 265 -7.08 -30.67 26.11
N GLN A 266 -6.57 -29.55 26.64
CA GLN A 266 -5.72 -28.61 25.92
C GLN A 266 -4.39 -29.25 25.54
N LYS A 267 -3.78 -30.02 26.46
CA LYS A 267 -2.54 -30.75 26.22
C LYS A 267 -2.71 -31.80 25.10
N HIS A 268 -3.84 -32.51 25.09
CA HIS A 268 -4.16 -33.42 24.00
C HIS A 268 -4.21 -32.71 22.64
N VAL A 269 -4.89 -31.56 22.55
CA VAL A 269 -4.92 -30.74 21.32
C VAL A 269 -3.52 -30.26 20.94
N TYR A 270 -2.74 -29.80 21.91
CA TYR A 270 -1.35 -29.39 21.70
C TYR A 270 -0.53 -30.52 21.06
N ASP A 271 -0.56 -31.72 21.65
CA ASP A 271 0.27 -32.84 21.23
C ASP A 271 -0.12 -33.35 19.82
N ILE A 272 -1.39 -33.37 19.45
CA ILE A 272 -1.80 -33.80 18.09
C ILE A 272 -1.39 -32.78 17.01
N VAL A 273 -1.48 -31.48 17.31
CA VAL A 273 -1.12 -30.41 16.36
C VAL A 273 0.39 -30.33 16.20
N MET A 274 1.16 -30.37 17.29
CA MET A 274 2.62 -30.36 17.23
C MET A 274 3.16 -31.58 16.48
N ARG A 275 2.58 -32.77 16.69
CA ARG A 275 2.94 -33.97 15.90
C ARG A 275 2.66 -33.80 14.40
N ALA A 276 1.60 -33.09 14.02
CA ALA A 276 1.33 -32.79 12.62
C ALA A 276 2.33 -31.77 12.05
N ILE A 277 2.77 -30.78 12.86
CA ILE A 277 3.81 -29.82 12.48
C ILE A 277 5.14 -30.53 12.22
N GLU A 278 5.55 -31.42 13.14
CA GLU A 278 6.84 -32.11 13.12
C GLU A 278 6.92 -33.22 12.06
N ASN A 279 5.79 -33.82 11.67
CA ASN A 279 5.76 -34.90 10.69
C ASN A 279 4.91 -34.55 9.46
N GLN A 280 5.60 -34.25 8.34
CA GLN A 280 4.97 -33.89 7.05
C GLN A 280 4.12 -35.01 6.42
N ASN A 281 4.35 -36.28 6.81
CA ASN A 281 3.62 -37.43 6.28
C ASN A 281 2.28 -37.69 6.99
N LYS A 282 1.96 -36.94 8.06
CA LYS A 282 0.65 -37.05 8.72
C LYS A 282 -0.47 -36.62 7.78
N LEU A 283 -1.48 -37.49 7.65
CA LEU A 283 -2.66 -37.27 6.81
C LEU A 283 -3.57 -36.18 7.37
N HIS A 284 -3.81 -36.18 8.69
CA HIS A 284 -4.61 -35.17 9.37
C HIS A 284 -3.76 -33.96 9.76
N ARG A 285 -4.05 -32.81 9.16
CA ARG A 285 -3.35 -31.53 9.40
C ARG A 285 -4.29 -30.35 9.62
N LEU A 286 -5.60 -30.59 9.49
CA LEU A 286 -6.65 -29.59 9.72
C LEU A 286 -7.41 -29.98 10.97
N PHE A 287 -7.42 -29.09 11.96
CA PHE A 287 -8.04 -29.33 13.25
C PHE A 287 -9.05 -28.24 13.56
N PHE A 288 -10.16 -28.58 14.20
CA PHE A 288 -11.13 -27.62 14.72
C PHE A 288 -11.36 -27.84 16.20
N ILE A 289 -11.10 -26.82 17.01
CA ILE A 289 -11.44 -26.80 18.43
C ILE A 289 -12.88 -26.32 18.58
N ASP A 290 -13.75 -27.24 18.96
CA ASP A 290 -15.12 -26.97 19.38
C ASP A 290 -15.13 -26.76 20.90
N GLY A 291 -15.22 -25.51 21.33
CA GLY A 291 -15.24 -25.14 22.74
C GLY A 291 -16.16 -23.95 22.96
N PHE A 292 -16.87 -23.93 24.08
CA PHE A 292 -17.72 -22.79 24.47
C PHE A 292 -16.89 -21.61 24.97
N ALA A 293 -17.54 -20.48 25.26
CA ALA A 293 -16.87 -19.31 25.83
C ALA A 293 -16.25 -19.63 27.20
N GLY A 294 -14.96 -19.39 27.36
CA GLY A 294 -14.26 -19.72 28.62
C GLY A 294 -13.64 -21.12 28.65
N SER A 295 -13.71 -21.92 27.58
CA SER A 295 -13.03 -23.22 27.50
C SER A 295 -11.50 -23.16 27.36
N GLY A 296 -10.90 -21.96 27.44
CA GLY A 296 -9.46 -21.75 27.34
C GLY A 296 -8.84 -21.81 25.94
N LYS A 297 -9.63 -21.65 24.86
CA LYS A 297 -9.12 -21.62 23.46
C LYS A 297 -7.98 -20.63 23.26
N THR A 298 -8.18 -19.38 23.68
CA THR A 298 -7.19 -18.30 23.57
C THR A 298 -5.92 -18.60 24.37
N TYR A 299 -6.04 -19.27 25.52
CA TYR A 299 -4.88 -19.69 26.30
C TYR A 299 -4.02 -20.68 25.51
N LEU A 300 -4.66 -21.70 24.94
CA LEU A 300 -3.99 -22.69 24.09
C LEU A 300 -3.36 -22.05 22.83
N PHE A 301 -4.02 -21.08 22.21
CA PHE A 301 -3.45 -20.32 21.10
C PHE A 301 -2.18 -19.58 21.50
N ASN A 302 -2.20 -18.88 22.65
CA ASN A 302 -1.03 -18.21 23.17
C ASN A 302 0.11 -19.20 23.48
N THR A 303 -0.21 -20.41 23.97
CA THR A 303 0.80 -21.47 24.14
C THR A 303 1.45 -21.85 22.81
N PHE A 304 0.67 -22.09 21.74
CA PHE A 304 1.24 -22.37 20.41
C PHE A 304 2.08 -21.20 19.89
N LEU A 305 1.58 -19.97 20.04
CA LEU A 305 2.29 -18.77 19.62
C LEU A 305 3.66 -18.70 20.29
N SER A 306 3.71 -18.79 21.62
CA SER A 306 4.96 -18.68 22.36
C SER A 306 5.91 -19.84 22.12
N VAL A 307 5.42 -21.09 22.10
CA VAL A 307 6.31 -22.25 21.87
C VAL A 307 6.92 -22.24 20.47
N ILE A 308 6.13 -21.99 19.42
CA ILE A 308 6.63 -22.00 18.03
C ILE A 308 7.58 -20.80 17.81
N ARG A 309 7.23 -19.62 18.33
CA ARG A 309 8.10 -18.43 18.24
C ARG A 309 9.39 -18.59 19.03
N GLY A 310 9.35 -19.24 20.20
CA GLY A 310 10.53 -19.58 20.99
C GLY A 310 11.48 -20.57 20.31
N ARG A 311 11.00 -21.31 19.29
CA ARG A 311 11.82 -22.13 18.38
C ARG A 311 12.36 -21.34 17.19
N ASN A 312 12.16 -20.02 17.15
CA ASN A 312 12.43 -19.15 16.01
C ASN A 312 11.69 -19.58 14.73
N GLU A 313 10.50 -20.17 14.89
CA GLU A 313 9.64 -20.59 13.79
C GLU A 313 8.43 -19.65 13.65
N ILE A 314 7.79 -19.68 12.48
CA ILE A 314 6.67 -18.78 12.17
C ILE A 314 5.32 -19.46 12.40
N VAL A 315 4.45 -18.73 13.08
CA VAL A 315 3.04 -19.05 13.32
C VAL A 315 2.20 -17.81 12.99
N LEU A 316 1.13 -18.01 12.23
CA LEU A 316 0.30 -16.94 11.71
C LEU A 316 -1.10 -16.99 12.36
N PRO A 317 -1.35 -16.18 13.40
CA PRO A 317 -2.67 -16.04 13.97
C PRO A 317 -3.56 -15.14 13.10
N CYS A 318 -4.78 -15.59 12.85
CA CYS A 318 -5.83 -14.79 12.26
C CYS A 318 -7.19 -15.03 12.90
N ALA A 319 -8.11 -14.10 12.66
CA ALA A 319 -9.49 -14.22 13.12
C ALA A 319 -10.49 -13.64 12.10
N SER A 320 -11.78 -13.92 12.30
CA SER A 320 -12.86 -13.37 11.47
C SER A 320 -13.07 -11.86 11.65
N THR A 321 -12.87 -11.32 12.86
CA THR A 321 -13.07 -9.90 13.18
C THR A 321 -11.77 -9.24 13.65
N GLY A 322 -11.68 -7.91 13.52
CA GLY A 322 -10.51 -7.16 13.98
C GLY A 322 -10.29 -7.26 15.49
N ILE A 323 -11.37 -7.21 16.28
CA ILE A 323 -11.31 -7.30 17.75
C ILE A 323 -10.81 -8.68 18.19
N ALA A 324 -11.28 -9.76 17.56
CA ALA A 324 -10.77 -11.10 17.87
C ALA A 324 -9.29 -11.24 17.47
N ALA A 325 -8.90 -10.64 16.34
CA ALA A 325 -7.51 -10.67 15.90
C ALA A 325 -6.55 -9.97 16.87
N THR A 326 -6.94 -8.85 17.49
CA THR A 326 -6.08 -8.12 18.44
C THR A 326 -5.82 -8.88 19.74
N LEU A 327 -6.62 -9.90 20.07
CA LEU A 327 -6.40 -10.75 21.24
C LEU A 327 -5.22 -11.73 21.06
N LEU A 328 -4.75 -11.90 19.81
CA LEU A 328 -3.61 -12.75 19.48
C LEU A 328 -2.42 -11.86 19.13
N LYS A 329 -1.27 -12.07 19.77
CA LYS A 329 -0.05 -11.29 19.48
C LYS A 329 0.36 -11.49 18.03
N GLY A 330 0.43 -10.40 17.25
CA GLY A 330 0.66 -10.43 15.80
C GLY A 330 -0.55 -10.88 14.97
N GLY A 331 -1.74 -10.91 15.57
CA GLY A 331 -2.99 -11.33 14.93
C GLY A 331 -3.51 -10.32 13.91
N ARG A 332 -4.05 -10.83 12.80
CA ARG A 332 -4.69 -10.04 11.75
C ARG A 332 -6.04 -10.66 11.37
N THR A 333 -6.92 -9.91 10.71
CA THR A 333 -8.11 -10.54 10.13
C THR A 333 -7.70 -11.51 9.01
N TYR A 334 -8.46 -12.59 8.78
CA TYR A 334 -8.15 -13.52 7.68
C TYR A 334 -8.17 -12.81 6.32
N HIS A 335 -9.04 -11.80 6.15
CA HIS A 335 -9.06 -10.94 4.98
C HIS A 335 -7.70 -10.27 4.73
N SER A 336 -7.09 -9.73 5.79
CA SER A 336 -5.79 -9.05 5.71
C SER A 336 -4.64 -10.05 5.52
N LEU A 337 -4.65 -11.15 6.27
CA LEU A 337 -3.61 -12.18 6.20
C LEU A 337 -3.52 -12.79 4.80
N PHE A 338 -4.65 -13.14 4.19
CA PHE A 338 -4.72 -13.80 2.89
C PHE A 338 -4.99 -12.83 1.73
N LYS A 339 -5.07 -11.51 1.99
CA LYS A 339 -5.39 -10.46 1.00
C LYS A 339 -6.62 -10.80 0.14
N LEU A 340 -7.69 -11.27 0.76
CA LEU A 340 -8.95 -11.58 0.07
C LEU A 340 -9.69 -10.28 -0.26
N SER A 341 -10.21 -10.20 -1.48
CA SER A 341 -11.10 -9.11 -1.88
C SER A 341 -12.45 -9.19 -1.17
N ILE A 342 -13.08 -8.03 -0.98
CA ILE A 342 -14.45 -7.90 -0.47
C ILE A 342 -15.30 -7.36 -1.63
N PRO A 343 -16.48 -7.94 -1.93
CA PRO A 343 -17.16 -9.02 -1.21
C PRO A 343 -16.53 -10.41 -1.40
N ILE A 344 -16.81 -11.33 -0.47
CA ILE A 344 -16.42 -12.73 -0.55
C ILE A 344 -17.57 -13.52 -1.18
N ASP A 345 -17.40 -13.90 -2.45
CA ASP A 345 -18.31 -14.75 -3.22
C ASP A 345 -17.57 -15.95 -3.84
N ASP A 346 -18.25 -16.74 -4.68
CA ASP A 346 -17.67 -17.90 -5.37
C ASP A 346 -16.44 -17.59 -6.24
N SER A 347 -16.31 -16.35 -6.71
CA SER A 347 -15.23 -15.89 -7.57
C SER A 347 -14.04 -15.32 -6.80
N VAL A 348 -14.15 -15.19 -5.47
CA VAL A 348 -13.15 -14.57 -4.62
C VAL A 348 -11.78 -15.24 -4.77
N LYS A 349 -10.75 -14.40 -4.88
CA LYS A 349 -9.36 -14.82 -4.98
C LYS A 349 -8.51 -13.99 -4.00
N SER A 350 -7.37 -14.56 -3.64
CA SER A 350 -6.32 -13.83 -2.95
C SER A 350 -5.55 -12.95 -3.93
N ASN A 351 -5.21 -11.74 -3.50
CA ASN A 351 -4.32 -10.83 -4.24
C ASN A 351 -2.83 -11.08 -3.93
N ILE A 352 -2.48 -12.14 -3.19
CA ILE A 352 -1.10 -12.48 -2.88
C ILE A 352 -0.39 -12.97 -4.15
N ARG A 353 0.72 -12.32 -4.49
CA ARG A 353 1.61 -12.73 -5.58
C ARG A 353 2.64 -13.73 -5.05
N GLY A 354 2.98 -14.76 -5.83
CA GLY A 354 3.87 -15.84 -5.38
C GLY A 354 5.28 -15.41 -4.96
N ASN A 355 5.78 -14.28 -5.47
CA ASN A 355 7.07 -13.71 -5.10
C ASN A 355 7.02 -12.65 -3.97
N SER A 356 5.82 -12.36 -3.43
CA SER A 356 5.64 -11.37 -2.37
C SER A 356 6.07 -11.89 -0.99
N GLN A 357 6.34 -10.98 -0.05
CA GLN A 357 6.65 -11.33 1.34
C GLN A 357 5.52 -12.10 2.02
N ALA A 358 4.26 -11.70 1.79
CA ALA A 358 3.10 -12.42 2.31
C ALA A 358 3.04 -13.88 1.82
N ALA A 359 3.44 -14.15 0.57
CA ALA A 359 3.56 -15.52 0.07
C ALA A 359 4.66 -16.30 0.80
N ARG A 360 5.83 -15.68 1.01
CA ARG A 360 6.95 -16.32 1.75
C ARG A 360 6.56 -16.65 3.18
N GLU A 361 5.91 -15.72 3.89
CA GLU A 361 5.39 -15.95 5.25
C GLU A 361 4.45 -17.14 5.29
N LEU A 362 3.48 -17.22 4.37
CA LEU A 362 2.57 -18.35 4.26
C LEU A 362 3.32 -19.66 3.95
N ILE A 363 4.34 -19.63 3.07
CA ILE A 363 5.13 -20.79 2.68
C ILE A 363 5.98 -21.34 3.83
N ILE A 364 6.55 -20.48 4.68
CA ILE A 364 7.43 -20.93 5.77
C ILE A 364 6.69 -21.14 7.11
N ALA A 365 5.47 -20.61 7.27
CA ALA A 365 4.68 -20.78 8.48
C ALA A 365 4.44 -22.27 8.81
N LYS A 366 4.70 -22.63 10.07
CA LYS A 366 4.49 -23.97 10.62
C LYS A 366 3.04 -24.23 11.00
N LEU A 367 2.37 -23.19 11.48
CA LEU A 367 0.98 -23.24 11.93
C LEU A 367 0.23 -21.97 11.52
N ILE A 368 -1.01 -22.14 11.04
CA ILE A 368 -1.97 -21.05 10.88
C ILE A 368 -3.08 -21.28 11.91
N ILE A 369 -3.30 -20.30 12.78
CA ILE A 369 -4.40 -20.32 13.76
C ILE A 369 -5.51 -19.44 13.21
N TRP A 370 -6.75 -19.93 13.20
CA TRP A 370 -7.91 -19.22 12.69
C TRP A 370 -9.02 -19.21 13.72
N ASP A 371 -9.12 -18.11 14.46
CA ASP A 371 -10.12 -17.90 15.51
C ASP A 371 -11.44 -17.35 14.96
N GLU A 372 -12.52 -17.59 15.70
CA GLU A 372 -13.89 -17.22 15.33
C GLU A 372 -14.31 -17.71 13.93
N VAL A 373 -13.91 -18.93 13.57
CA VAL A 373 -14.20 -19.54 12.26
C VAL A 373 -15.70 -19.68 11.97
N SER A 374 -16.56 -19.69 12.99
CA SER A 374 -18.02 -19.72 12.86
C SER A 374 -18.57 -18.53 12.05
N MET A 375 -17.88 -17.39 12.08
CA MET A 375 -18.24 -16.18 11.33
C MET A 375 -17.63 -16.14 9.91
N THR A 376 -16.83 -17.14 9.53
CA THR A 376 -16.18 -17.19 8.22
C THR A 376 -17.13 -17.75 7.15
N VAL A 377 -17.17 -17.12 5.98
CA VAL A 377 -17.92 -17.61 4.81
C VAL A 377 -17.16 -18.76 4.15
N GLY A 378 -17.83 -19.83 3.74
CA GLY A 378 -17.23 -21.03 3.14
C GLY A 378 -16.43 -20.77 1.86
N HIS A 379 -16.80 -19.77 1.07
CA HIS A 379 -16.02 -19.35 -0.11
C HIS A 379 -14.63 -18.83 0.28
N ALA A 380 -14.48 -18.21 1.45
CA ALA A 380 -13.17 -17.77 1.95
C ALA A 380 -12.23 -18.95 2.16
N LEU A 381 -12.71 -20.05 2.78
CA LEU A 381 -11.90 -21.27 2.94
C LEU A 381 -11.48 -21.85 1.59
N THR A 382 -12.40 -21.85 0.62
CA THR A 382 -12.12 -22.37 -0.73
C THR A 382 -11.06 -21.55 -1.44
N ALA A 383 -11.10 -20.22 -1.33
CA ALA A 383 -10.10 -19.34 -1.91
C ALA A 383 -8.73 -19.48 -1.24
N VAL A 384 -8.69 -19.61 0.10
CA VAL A 384 -7.46 -19.82 0.85
C VAL A 384 -6.86 -21.21 0.58
N ASP A 385 -7.69 -22.25 0.45
CA ASP A 385 -7.25 -23.59 0.04
C ASP A 385 -6.56 -23.55 -1.33
N LYS A 386 -7.20 -22.92 -2.33
CA LYS A 386 -6.61 -22.74 -3.66
C LYS A 386 -5.28 -21.99 -3.60
N LEU A 387 -5.24 -20.84 -2.90
CA LEU A 387 -4.02 -20.07 -2.70
C LEU A 387 -2.88 -20.91 -2.12
N LEU A 388 -3.13 -21.64 -1.02
CA LEU A 388 -2.07 -22.38 -0.34
C LEU A 388 -1.61 -23.60 -1.15
N ARG A 389 -2.50 -24.26 -1.90
CA ARG A 389 -2.09 -25.30 -2.87
C ARG A 389 -1.19 -24.73 -3.95
N ASP A 390 -1.51 -23.55 -4.47
CA ASP A 390 -0.73 -22.88 -5.51
C ASP A 390 0.64 -22.40 -5.02
N LEU A 391 0.70 -21.86 -3.80
CA LEU A 391 1.95 -21.41 -3.17
C LEU A 391 2.86 -22.58 -2.79
N MET A 392 2.30 -23.63 -2.19
CA MET A 392 3.05 -24.80 -1.72
C MET A 392 3.34 -25.82 -2.82
N LYS A 393 2.73 -25.68 -4.00
CA LYS A 393 2.76 -26.68 -5.09
C LYS A 393 2.40 -28.08 -4.60
N ASN A 394 1.40 -28.15 -3.72
CA ASN A 394 0.98 -29.38 -3.07
C ASN A 394 -0.54 -29.54 -3.21
N PRO A 395 -1.05 -30.64 -3.79
CA PRO A 395 -2.48 -30.83 -4.02
C PRO A 395 -3.29 -31.13 -2.76
N ARG A 396 -2.63 -31.44 -1.63
CA ARG A 396 -3.31 -31.67 -0.35
C ARG A 396 -4.10 -30.42 0.08
N PRO A 397 -5.20 -30.58 0.85
CA PRO A 397 -5.92 -29.46 1.43
C PRO A 397 -4.97 -28.44 2.08
N PHE A 398 -5.19 -27.16 1.78
CA PHE A 398 -4.40 -26.00 2.15
C PHE A 398 -2.90 -26.14 1.85
N GLY A 399 -2.54 -26.80 0.75
CA GLY A 399 -1.14 -27.01 0.37
C GLY A 399 -0.36 -27.87 1.38
N GLY A 400 -1.05 -28.68 2.20
CA GLY A 400 -0.43 -29.46 3.26
C GLY A 400 -0.01 -28.65 4.50
N LYS A 401 -0.50 -27.41 4.65
CA LYS A 401 -0.29 -26.61 5.87
C LYS A 401 -1.02 -27.22 7.07
N VAL A 402 -0.50 -26.96 8.27
CA VAL A 402 -1.22 -27.27 9.50
C VAL A 402 -2.10 -26.07 9.84
N ILE A 403 -3.40 -26.30 9.96
CA ILE A 403 -4.36 -25.26 10.32
C ILE A 403 -5.13 -25.68 11.56
N LEU A 404 -5.17 -24.77 12.53
CA LEU A 404 -5.97 -24.89 13.73
C LEU A 404 -7.09 -23.87 13.71
N PHE A 405 -8.29 -24.33 13.36
CA PHE A 405 -9.51 -23.55 13.47
C PHE A 405 -10.03 -23.59 14.91
N ALA A 406 -10.64 -22.50 15.37
CA ALA A 406 -11.56 -22.58 16.49
C ALA A 406 -12.69 -21.56 16.34
N GLY A 407 -13.71 -21.78 17.15
CA GLY A 407 -14.89 -20.94 17.20
C GLY A 407 -16.00 -21.68 17.92
N ASP A 408 -17.14 -21.03 18.00
CA ASP A 408 -18.33 -21.62 18.59
C ASP A 408 -19.51 -21.39 17.66
N PHE A 409 -20.00 -22.45 17.02
CA PHE A 409 -21.15 -22.37 16.10
C PHE A 409 -22.48 -22.11 16.82
N ARG A 410 -22.49 -22.08 18.16
CA ARG A 410 -23.63 -21.59 18.96
C ARG A 410 -23.66 -20.06 19.04
N GLN A 411 -22.60 -19.38 18.60
CA GLN A 411 -22.51 -17.92 18.55
C GLN A 411 -22.92 -17.39 17.16
N ASN A 412 -22.26 -16.33 16.71
CA ASN A 412 -22.58 -15.67 15.45
C ASN A 412 -22.14 -16.52 14.24
N LEU A 413 -23.05 -16.61 13.27
CA LEU A 413 -22.79 -17.14 11.94
C LEU A 413 -22.27 -16.01 11.01
N PRO A 414 -21.83 -16.32 9.78
CA PRO A 414 -21.38 -15.30 8.85
C PRO A 414 -22.50 -14.31 8.51
N VAL A 415 -22.13 -13.04 8.33
CA VAL A 415 -23.08 -11.99 7.95
C VAL A 415 -23.26 -12.01 6.44
N VAL A 416 -24.44 -12.43 5.98
CA VAL A 416 -24.83 -12.39 4.56
C VAL A 416 -25.99 -11.40 4.40
N PRO A 417 -25.75 -10.19 3.85
CA PRO A 417 -26.77 -9.16 3.74
C PRO A 417 -27.99 -9.66 2.96
N HIS A 418 -29.19 -9.39 3.49
CA HIS A 418 -30.47 -9.72 2.85
C HIS A 418 -30.71 -11.23 2.59
N ALA A 419 -29.95 -12.12 3.22
CA ALA A 419 -30.10 -13.56 3.07
C ALA A 419 -31.16 -14.15 4.01
N GLN A 420 -31.82 -15.20 3.52
CA GLN A 420 -32.69 -16.06 4.33
C GLN A 420 -31.85 -16.97 5.23
N LYS A 421 -32.46 -17.50 6.30
CA LYS A 421 -31.78 -18.39 7.26
C LYS A 421 -31.05 -19.56 6.60
N ALA A 422 -31.67 -20.19 5.60
CA ALA A 422 -31.06 -21.30 4.86
C ALA A 422 -29.76 -20.87 4.15
N ALA A 423 -29.80 -19.75 3.43
CA ALA A 423 -28.62 -19.20 2.75
C ALA A 423 -27.50 -18.80 3.73
N ILE A 424 -27.83 -18.28 4.92
CA ILE A 424 -26.83 -18.01 5.97
C ILE A 424 -26.15 -19.30 6.41
N ILE A 425 -26.93 -20.36 6.68
CA ILE A 425 -26.42 -21.67 7.09
C ILE A 425 -25.54 -22.30 5.99
N GLU A 426 -26.00 -22.28 4.74
CA GLU A 426 -25.26 -22.78 3.57
C GLU A 426 -23.96 -22.01 3.31
N SER A 427 -23.93 -20.72 3.67
CA SER A 427 -22.73 -19.90 3.58
C SER A 427 -21.66 -20.25 4.62
N THR A 428 -22.00 -21.00 5.67
CA THR A 428 -21.05 -21.33 6.75
C THR A 428 -19.96 -22.27 6.27
N VAL A 429 -18.81 -22.23 6.94
CA VAL A 429 -17.70 -23.15 6.67
C VAL A 429 -18.10 -24.63 6.73
N LYS A 430 -19.13 -25.01 7.50
CA LYS A 430 -19.58 -26.41 7.61
C LYS A 430 -20.07 -27.00 6.29
N TYR A 431 -20.57 -26.16 5.38
CA TYR A 431 -21.03 -26.58 4.06
C TYR A 431 -19.90 -26.58 3.01
N SER A 432 -18.72 -26.06 3.34
CA SER A 432 -17.56 -26.11 2.46
C SER A 432 -17.05 -27.55 2.31
N SER A 433 -16.75 -27.93 1.07
CA SER A 433 -16.14 -29.24 0.76
C SER A 433 -14.79 -29.43 1.48
N VAL A 434 -14.05 -28.33 1.69
CA VAL A 434 -12.76 -28.33 2.40
C VAL A 434 -12.93 -28.74 3.86
N TRP A 435 -14.03 -28.32 4.49
CA TRP A 435 -14.32 -28.56 5.92
C TRP A 435 -14.47 -30.05 6.27
N ARG A 436 -14.84 -30.90 5.29
CA ARG A 436 -14.96 -32.36 5.48
C ARG A 436 -13.64 -33.03 5.89
N ASN A 437 -12.51 -32.38 5.65
CA ASN A 437 -11.18 -32.89 6.01
C ASN A 437 -10.73 -32.47 7.42
N VAL A 438 -11.54 -31.68 8.13
CA VAL A 438 -11.20 -31.11 9.43
C VAL A 438 -11.48 -32.11 10.54
N THR A 439 -10.47 -32.37 11.37
CA THR A 439 -10.59 -33.22 12.56
C THR A 439 -11.07 -32.39 13.74
N GLN A 440 -12.27 -32.67 14.23
CA GLN A 440 -12.84 -31.94 15.36
C GLN A 440 -12.34 -32.48 16.70
N VAL A 441 -11.97 -31.57 17.60
CA VAL A 441 -11.61 -31.86 19.00
C VAL A 441 -12.40 -30.94 19.91
N LYS A 442 -12.85 -31.44 21.06
CA LYS A 442 -13.72 -30.70 21.99
C LYS A 442 -12.96 -30.26 23.23
N LEU A 443 -13.17 -29.02 23.67
CA LEU A 443 -12.81 -28.54 25.00
C LEU A 443 -14.10 -28.42 25.81
N LYS A 444 -14.28 -29.32 26.79
CA LYS A 444 -15.49 -29.42 27.61
C LYS A 444 -15.33 -28.76 28.96
N GLN A 445 -14.11 -28.55 29.44
CA GLN A 445 -13.87 -27.92 30.72
C GLN A 445 -14.01 -26.39 30.64
N ASN A 446 -14.84 -25.80 31.51
CA ASN A 446 -14.96 -24.34 31.64
C ASN A 446 -13.84 -23.84 32.56
N MET A 447 -13.00 -22.95 32.03
CA MET A 447 -11.88 -22.36 32.77
C MET A 447 -12.20 -20.97 33.33
N ARG A 448 -13.36 -20.39 32.97
CA ARG A 448 -13.75 -19.03 33.34
C ARG A 448 -14.65 -18.98 34.58
N THR A 449 -15.54 -19.96 34.75
CA THR A 449 -16.57 -19.94 35.81
C THR A 449 -16.24 -20.82 37.03
N GLY A 450 -15.02 -21.38 37.13
CA GLY A 450 -14.58 -22.10 38.34
C GLY A 450 -15.58 -23.18 38.80
N GLU A 451 -16.02 -23.10 40.07
CA GLU A 451 -16.95 -24.05 40.71
C GLU A 451 -18.44 -23.74 40.49
N GLU A 452 -18.80 -22.63 39.83
CA GLU A 452 -20.19 -22.22 39.59
C GLU A 452 -20.80 -23.01 38.41
N LYS A 453 -20.98 -24.32 38.63
CA LYS A 453 -21.48 -25.28 37.62
C LYS A 453 -22.89 -24.96 37.12
N GLU A 454 -23.70 -24.23 37.88
CA GLU A 454 -25.09 -23.89 37.53
C GLU A 454 -25.20 -22.88 36.38
N PHE A 455 -24.20 -22.01 36.19
CA PHE A 455 -24.18 -21.01 35.11
C PHE A 455 -23.31 -21.41 33.90
N ALA A 456 -22.65 -22.57 33.97
CA ALA A 456 -21.54 -22.93 33.08
C ALA A 456 -21.88 -23.88 31.93
N ASN A 457 -23.07 -24.50 31.92
CA ASN A 457 -23.46 -25.56 30.98
C ASN A 457 -24.38 -25.11 29.85
#